data_AF-A0A1Z4EIG0-F1
#
_entry.id   AF-A0A1Z4EIG0-F1
#
_cell.length_a   1.000
_cell.length_b   1.000
_cell.length_c   1.000
_cell.angle_alpha   90.00
_cell.angle_beta   90.00
_cell.angle_gamma   90.00
#
_symmetry.space_group_name_H-M   'P 1'
#
loop_
_entity.id
_entity.type
_entity.pdbx_description
1 polymer ?
#
loop_
_entity_poly.entity_id
_entity_poly.type
_entity_poly.pdbx_seq_one_letter_code
_entity_poly.pdbx_strand_id
1 'polypeptide(L)'
;MAAAWIDDEHLSVMSCQHGRPMGRHAGYIVISDLFGEPTLALRIPWYVPVLDLGPAGAVYTEGWDRVVVSQGMVAKATKRVINTRRIYPPLTGERADLPAAAAPELQARP
;
A
#
# COMPACT_ATOMS: atom_id res chain seq x y z
N MET A 1 13.33 8.09 -15.86
CA MET A 1 12.50 7.09 -15.14
C MET A 1 11.41 7.84 -14.40
N ALA A 2 10.17 7.35 -14.41
CA ALA A 2 9.09 7.98 -13.65
C ALA A 2 9.24 7.64 -12.15
N ALA A 3 9.19 8.65 -11.28
CA ALA A 3 9.21 8.50 -9.83
C ALA A 3 8.24 9.52 -9.22
N ALA A 4 7.52 9.13 -8.17
CA ALA A 4 6.60 10.00 -7.45
C ALA A 4 7.12 10.25 -6.04
N TRP A 5 6.99 11.47 -5.53
CA TRP A 5 7.20 11.75 -4.11
C TRP A 5 6.09 11.09 -3.30
N ILE A 6 6.44 10.34 -2.26
CA ILE A 6 5.46 9.72 -1.35
C ILE A 6 5.36 10.46 -0.01
N ASP A 7 6.36 11.27 0.30
CA ASP A 7 6.41 12.24 1.39
C ASP A 7 7.38 13.35 0.97
N ASP A 8 7.80 14.20 1.90
CA ASP A 8 8.63 15.37 1.61
C ASP A 8 10.12 15.01 1.38
N GLU A 9 10.53 13.78 1.68
CA GLU A 9 11.94 13.36 1.70
C GLU A 9 12.21 12.15 0.79
N HIS A 10 11.18 11.36 0.44
CA HIS A 10 11.35 10.08 -0.21
C HIS A 10 10.59 9.93 -1.52
N LEU A 11 11.30 9.41 -2.52
CA LEU A 11 10.73 8.93 -3.76
C LEU A 11 10.14 7.53 -3.60
N SER A 12 9.10 7.24 -4.38
CA SER A 12 8.47 5.94 -4.46
C SER A 12 9.48 4.87 -4.91
N VAL A 13 9.59 3.79 -4.14
CA VAL A 13 10.24 2.56 -4.60
C VAL A 13 9.25 1.61 -5.29
N MET A 14 9.76 0.77 -6.19
CA MET A 14 8.99 -0.29 -6.87
C MET A 14 8.49 -1.32 -5.84
N SER A 15 7.28 -1.11 -5.34
CA SER A 15 6.63 -1.97 -4.36
C SER A 15 5.11 -1.95 -4.52
N CYS A 16 4.44 -3.05 -4.14
CA CYS A 16 2.98 -3.08 -4.11
C CYS A 16 2.40 -2.06 -3.12
N GLN A 17 3.17 -1.70 -2.09
CA GLN A 17 2.77 -0.68 -1.10
C GLN A 17 2.60 0.69 -1.77
N HIS A 18 3.52 1.08 -2.65
CA HIS A 18 3.45 2.37 -3.34
C HIS A 18 2.58 2.30 -4.60
N GLY A 19 2.71 1.24 -5.39
CA GLY A 19 2.03 1.12 -6.67
C GLY A 19 0.50 1.08 -6.55
N ARG A 20 -0.04 0.41 -5.52
CA ARG A 20 -1.50 0.29 -5.35
C ARG A 20 -2.18 1.63 -5.04
N PRO A 21 -1.75 2.41 -4.03
CA PRO A 21 -2.26 3.76 -3.84
C PRO A 21 -1.99 4.67 -5.02
N MET A 22 -0.79 4.62 -5.61
CA MET A 22 -0.43 5.48 -6.73
C MET A 22 -1.39 5.32 -7.91
N GLY A 23 -1.79 4.08 -8.25
CA GLY A 23 -2.80 3.85 -9.29
C GLY A 23 -4.18 4.45 -8.97
N ARG A 24 -4.66 4.31 -7.72
CA ARG A 24 -5.94 4.89 -7.27
C ARG A 24 -5.91 6.43 -7.31
N HIS A 25 -4.83 7.03 -6.81
CA HIS A 25 -4.63 8.48 -6.84
C HIS A 25 -4.52 9.00 -8.27
N ALA A 26 -3.77 8.33 -9.15
CA ALA A 26 -3.65 8.75 -10.54
C ALA A 26 -5.01 8.79 -11.25
N GLY A 27 -5.85 7.76 -11.04
CA GLY A 27 -7.21 7.74 -11.57
C GLY A 27 -8.08 8.89 -11.03
N TYR A 28 -8.02 9.13 -9.72
CA TYR A 28 -8.74 10.23 -9.09
C TYR A 28 -8.30 11.60 -9.64
N ILE A 29 -6.99 11.84 -9.71
CA ILE A 29 -6.41 13.11 -10.19
C ILE A 29 -6.82 13.40 -11.64
N VAL A 30 -6.76 12.41 -12.53
CA VAL A 30 -7.14 12.60 -13.94
C VAL A 30 -8.61 13.01 -14.08
N ILE A 31 -9.49 12.41 -13.28
CA ILE A 31 -10.92 12.77 -13.29
C ILE A 31 -11.14 14.15 -12.65
N SER A 32 -10.51 14.44 -11.51
CA SER A 32 -10.61 15.78 -10.89
C SER A 32 -10.14 16.87 -11.85
N ASP A 33 -8.99 16.67 -12.51
CA ASP A 33 -8.46 17.62 -13.49
C ASP A 33 -9.42 17.85 -14.67
N LEU A 34 -10.04 16.78 -15.18
CA LEU A 34 -11.03 16.86 -16.26
C LEU A 34 -12.27 17.70 -15.86
N PHE A 35 -12.67 17.65 -14.59
CA PHE A 35 -13.83 18.38 -14.07
C PHE A 35 -13.49 19.70 -13.37
N GLY A 36 -12.21 20.08 -13.32
CA GLY A 36 -11.75 21.29 -12.61
C GLY A 36 -11.89 21.21 -11.08
N GLU A 37 -11.96 20.00 -10.53
CA GLU A 37 -12.06 19.74 -9.10
C GLU A 37 -10.68 19.70 -8.43
N PRO A 38 -10.59 19.93 -7.10
CA PRO A 38 -9.34 19.81 -6.36
C PRO A 38 -8.68 18.42 -6.51
N THR A 39 -7.36 18.42 -6.65
CA THR A 39 -6.57 17.19 -6.72
C THR A 39 -6.06 16.76 -5.35
N LEU A 40 -5.86 15.45 -5.17
CA LEU A 40 -5.37 14.88 -3.92
C LEU A 40 -3.91 14.41 -4.08
N ALA A 41 -2.99 15.08 -3.39
CA ALA A 41 -1.59 14.67 -3.35
C ALA A 41 -1.44 13.28 -2.70
N LEU A 42 -0.66 12.41 -3.35
CA LEU A 42 -0.29 11.11 -2.77
C LEU A 42 0.67 11.32 -1.61
N ARG A 43 0.30 10.88 -0.40
CA ARG A 43 1.18 10.87 0.77
C ARG A 43 1.11 9.54 1.49
N ILE A 44 2.19 8.75 1.51
CA ILE A 44 2.27 7.45 2.18
C ILE A 44 3.28 7.57 3.33
N PRO A 45 2.87 7.91 4.56
CA PRO A 45 3.79 8.31 5.63
C PRO A 45 4.45 7.13 6.35
N TRP A 46 4.35 5.90 5.82
CA TRP A 46 4.98 4.71 6.40
C TRP A 46 5.51 3.79 5.31
N TYR A 47 6.62 3.12 5.61
CA TYR A 47 7.18 2.07 4.79
C TYR A 47 7.23 0.76 5.60
N VAL A 48 6.53 -0.28 5.14
CA VAL A 48 6.34 -1.53 5.91
C VAL A 48 6.69 -2.80 5.14
N PRO A 49 7.97 -3.06 4.85
CA PRO A 49 8.36 -4.32 4.24
C PRO A 49 8.26 -5.49 5.21
N VAL A 50 7.72 -6.62 4.71
CA VAL A 50 7.76 -7.92 5.40
C VAL A 50 8.40 -8.94 4.48
N LEU A 51 9.59 -9.42 4.86
CA LEU A 51 10.37 -10.40 4.12
C LEU A 51 10.02 -11.81 4.60
N ASP A 52 9.42 -12.63 3.74
CA ASP A 52 9.14 -14.04 4.05
C ASP A 52 10.44 -14.86 3.92
N LEU A 53 10.72 -15.70 4.92
CA LEU A 53 11.91 -16.55 5.00
C LEU A 53 11.55 -18.05 4.87
N GLY A 54 10.41 -18.36 4.25
CA GLY A 54 9.95 -19.74 4.09
C GLY A 54 9.59 -20.37 5.44
N PRO A 55 9.91 -21.65 5.68
CA PRO A 55 9.60 -22.33 6.95
C PRO A 55 10.17 -21.64 8.20
N ALA A 56 11.21 -20.81 8.06
CA ALA A 56 11.82 -20.06 9.16
C ALA A 56 10.98 -18.86 9.65
N GLY A 57 9.86 -18.55 8.99
CA GLY A 57 8.99 -17.44 9.36
C GLY A 57 9.15 -16.25 8.41
N ALA A 58 9.18 -15.03 8.96
CA ALA A 58 9.39 -13.79 8.22
C ALA A 58 10.03 -12.73 9.12
N VAL A 59 10.47 -11.61 8.53
CA VAL A 59 10.94 -10.43 9.25
C VAL A 59 10.08 -9.25 8.82
N TYR A 60 9.41 -8.62 9.78
CA TYR A 60 8.64 -7.39 9.60
C TYR A 60 9.46 -6.20 10.08
N THR A 61 9.68 -5.25 9.19
CA THR A 61 10.36 -3.99 9.47
C THR A 61 9.47 -2.79 9.19
N GLU A 62 9.72 -1.69 9.90
CA GLU A 62 9.06 -0.41 9.68
C GLU A 62 10.08 0.71 9.42
N GLY A 63 9.62 1.73 8.69
CA GLY A 63 10.40 2.92 8.37
C GLY A 63 11.45 2.69 7.29
N TRP A 64 12.06 3.79 6.85
CA TRP A 64 13.11 3.77 5.85
C TRP A 64 14.41 3.13 6.37
N ASP A 65 14.67 3.24 7.67
CA ASP A 65 15.77 2.57 8.37
C ASP A 65 15.51 1.07 8.63
N ARG A 66 14.33 0.56 8.30
CA ARG A 66 13.95 -0.86 8.40
C ARG A 66 14.13 -1.43 9.81
N VAL A 67 13.65 -0.70 10.82
CA VAL A 67 13.68 -1.17 12.20
C VAL A 67 12.83 -2.44 12.31
N VAL A 68 13.40 -3.51 12.87
CA VAL A 68 12.68 -4.79 13.05
C VAL A 68 11.63 -4.64 14.13
N VAL A 69 10.36 -4.85 13.77
CA VAL A 69 9.20 -4.75 14.67
C VAL A 69 8.67 -6.13 15.08
N SER A 70 8.77 -7.12 14.19
CA SER A 70 8.38 -8.51 14.49
C SER A 70 9.17 -9.51 13.64
N GLN A 71 9.31 -10.74 14.11
CA GLN A 71 10.03 -11.81 13.41
C GLN A 71 9.38 -13.18 13.61
N GLY A 72 9.86 -14.18 12.88
CA GLY A 72 9.40 -15.56 12.95
C GLY A 72 7.97 -15.73 12.44
N MET A 73 7.20 -16.61 13.09
CA MET A 73 5.86 -16.98 12.64
C MET A 73 4.84 -15.86 12.80
N VAL A 74 5.03 -14.94 13.74
CA VAL A 74 4.15 -13.77 13.94
C VAL A 74 4.24 -12.85 12.72
N ALA A 75 5.45 -12.45 12.32
CA ALA A 75 5.66 -11.67 11.11
C ALA A 75 5.13 -12.40 9.86
N LYS A 76 5.26 -13.74 9.81
CA LYS A 76 4.73 -14.54 8.69
C LYS A 76 3.21 -14.51 8.64
N ALA A 77 2.54 -14.52 9.79
CA ALA A 77 1.09 -14.35 9.86
C ALA A 77 0.68 -12.97 9.31
N THR A 78 1.38 -11.90 9.68
CA THR A 78 1.17 -10.56 9.12
C THR A 78 1.35 -10.55 7.60
N LYS A 79 2.42 -11.15 7.08
CA LYS A 79 2.66 -11.26 5.62
C LYS A 79 1.53 -12.00 4.92
N ARG A 80 1.01 -13.08 5.51
CA ARG A 80 -0.13 -13.82 4.97
C ARG A 80 -1.40 -12.97 4.94
N VAL A 81 -1.68 -12.17 5.98
CA VAL A 81 -2.82 -11.24 5.99
C VAL A 81 -2.69 -10.19 4.87
N ILE A 82 -1.51 -9.57 4.74
CA ILE A 82 -1.23 -8.61 3.67
C ILE A 82 -1.50 -9.26 2.31
N ASN A 83 -0.88 -10.41 2.07
CA ASN A 83 -0.91 -11.06 0.78
C ASN A 83 -2.27 -11.65 0.43
N THR A 84 -3.10 -12.08 1.38
CA THR A 84 -4.36 -12.79 1.06
C THR A 84 -5.60 -11.93 1.27
N ARG A 85 -5.50 -10.82 2.02
CA ARG A 85 -6.66 -9.98 2.34
C ARG A 85 -6.48 -8.53 1.97
N ARG A 86 -5.32 -7.93 2.27
CA ARG A 86 -5.14 -6.47 2.12
C ARG A 86 -4.89 -6.05 0.67
N ILE A 87 -4.16 -6.88 -0.08
CA ILE A 87 -3.81 -6.56 -1.47
C ILE A 87 -4.85 -7.00 -2.50
N TYR A 88 -5.67 -8.00 -2.16
CA TYR A 88 -6.71 -8.51 -3.04
C TYR A 88 -7.95 -7.60 -3.03
N PRO A 89 -8.70 -7.53 -4.15
CA PRO A 89 -10.03 -6.94 -4.15
C PRO A 89 -10.98 -7.61 -3.14
N PRO A 90 -12.05 -6.93 -2.70
CA PRO A 90 -13.07 -7.54 -1.85
C PRO A 90 -13.61 -8.84 -2.45
N LEU A 91 -13.64 -9.90 -1.64
CA LEU A 91 -14.13 -11.23 -2.03
C LEU A 91 -15.60 -11.43 -1.69
N THR A 92 -16.32 -10.35 -1.40
CA THR A 92 -17.73 -10.36 -0.96
C THR A 92 -18.68 -10.80 -2.08
N GLY A 93 -18.29 -10.60 -3.35
CA GLY A 93 -19.15 -10.85 -4.51
C GLY A 93 -20.12 -9.70 -4.80
N GLU A 94 -20.16 -8.67 -3.94
CA GLU A 94 -20.99 -7.49 -4.11
C GLU A 94 -20.37 -6.51 -5.10
N ARG A 95 -21.13 -6.10 -6.11
CA ARG A 95 -20.63 -5.23 -7.19
C ARG A 95 -20.19 -3.87 -6.68
N ALA A 96 -20.87 -3.35 -5.66
CA ALA A 96 -20.59 -2.03 -5.08
C ALA A 96 -19.25 -1.98 -4.33
N ASP A 97 -18.75 -3.13 -3.87
CA ASP A 97 -17.52 -3.17 -3.08
C ASP A 97 -16.26 -2.97 -3.93
N LEU A 98 -16.30 -3.35 -5.21
CA LEU A 98 -15.19 -3.15 -6.13
C LEU A 98 -14.81 -1.68 -6.33
N PRO A 99 -15.75 -0.76 -6.69
CA PRO A 99 -15.44 0.65 -6.79
C PRO A 99 -15.13 1.27 -5.41
N ALA A 100 -15.79 0.83 -4.33
CA ALA A 100 -15.49 1.31 -2.99
C ALA A 100 -14.04 0.98 -2.57
N ALA A 101 -13.53 -0.21 -2.90
CA ALA A 101 -12.13 -0.58 -2.64
C ALA A 101 -11.12 0.17 -3.51
N ALA A 102 -11.57 0.82 -4.60
CA ALA A 102 -10.74 1.63 -5.49
C ALA A 102 -10.65 3.10 -5.05
N ALA A 103 -11.40 3.52 -4.03
CA ALA A 103 -11.34 4.88 -3.49
C ALA A 103 -9.92 5.22 -2.98
N PRO A 104 -9.47 6.49 -3.03
CA PRO A 104 -8.05 6.85 -2.87
C PRO A 104 -7.52 6.73 -1.44
N GLU A 105 -8.34 6.38 -0.45
CA GLU A 105 -7.95 6.31 0.95
C GLU A 105 -6.87 5.26 1.20
N LEU A 106 -5.90 5.61 2.05
CA LEU A 106 -4.82 4.72 2.42
C LEU A 106 -5.23 3.76 3.52
N GLN A 107 -4.88 2.50 3.33
CA GLN A 107 -5.02 1.49 4.38
C GLN A 107 -3.90 1.66 5.41
N ALA A 108 -4.24 1.80 6.70
CA ALA A 108 -3.26 1.91 7.78
C ALA A 108 -2.25 0.74 7.80
N ARG A 109 -1.08 0.89 8.42
CA ARG A 109 -0.12 -0.22 8.58
C ARG A 109 -0.77 -1.42 9.32
N PRO A 110 -0.35 -2.68 9.02
CA PRO A 110 -0.90 -3.89 9.63
C PRO A 110 -0.58 -4.02 11.12
#